data_AF-A0A5B9M1K3-F1
#
_entry.id   AF-A0A5B9M1K3-F1
#
_cell.length_a   1.000
_cell.length_b   1.000
_cell.length_c   1.000
_cell.angle_alpha   90.00
_cell.angle_beta   90.00
_cell.angle_gamma   90.00
#
_symmetry.space_group_name_H-M   'P 1'
#
loop_
_entity.id
_entity.type
_entity.pdbx_description
1 polymer ?
#
loop_
_entity_poly.entity_id
_entity_poly.type
_entity_poly.pdbx_seq_one_letter_code
_entity_poly.pdbx_strand_id
1 'polypeptide(L)'
;MAPAAGTISMRWALPILAALMFASLTQQAGAAEVTCTMNAISGVQVSGTCSVKNGTVVAFVGSGAGSYPLAGTNITYTIDANTKSILFECASEDDVLTIDSAVYSGQTINNCDPPLLEFRGCSNAALVNTTFTDITRSNAAPSNCQLSQYGPCVAVIGGVNQTQDWMFSMSKSTFTSVIVSSLQPSAISRLGGGLAVLKHESVGAVQTIVTGGSFTTTSCDLGGAIHTTDASLKVLDTTFTTNTAVDGGSIQFKDTTAAAAGAQVKQLFVQRCTFTTQKANLNGGSIAVYGGNVTIFDTDFTFGRATEGDCVYLDSCASYHKDQIVNNKWTNCSPEFTTLCCPANGNVWSSCGIAGPAECSAAVPPALCPAQ
;
A
#
# COMPACT_ATOMS: atom_id res chain seq x y z
N MET A 1 -25.16 10.67 -37.67
CA MET A 1 -24.00 11.58 -37.59
C MET A 1 -23.21 11.20 -36.34
N ALA A 2 -21.97 10.75 -36.50
CA ALA A 2 -21.10 10.52 -35.35
C ALA A 2 -20.64 11.89 -34.79
N PRO A 3 -20.71 12.13 -33.47
CA PRO A 3 -20.21 13.39 -32.90
C PRO A 3 -18.70 13.50 -33.11
N ALA A 4 -18.25 14.68 -33.54
CA ALA A 4 -16.84 14.97 -33.70
C ALA A 4 -16.15 15.02 -32.33
N ALA A 5 -15.05 14.29 -32.17
CA ALA A 5 -14.22 14.36 -30.98
C ALA A 5 -13.51 15.72 -30.92
N GLY A 6 -14.00 16.62 -30.07
CA GLY A 6 -13.33 17.88 -29.75
C GLY A 6 -12.39 17.70 -28.57
N THR A 7 -11.11 18.03 -28.75
CA THR A 7 -10.14 18.13 -27.65
C THR A 7 -10.14 19.56 -27.14
N ILE A 8 -10.43 19.76 -25.85
CA ILE A 8 -10.31 21.06 -25.19
C ILE A 8 -9.07 21.02 -24.30
N SER A 9 -8.09 21.89 -24.54
CA SER A 9 -6.96 22.13 -23.63
C SER A 9 -7.17 23.44 -22.88
N MET A 10 -7.00 23.41 -21.56
CA MET A 10 -6.97 24.61 -20.72
C MET A 10 -5.61 24.73 -20.04
N ARG A 11 -5.04 25.95 -20.03
CA ARG A 11 -3.84 26.32 -19.28
C ARG A 11 -4.23 27.36 -18.22
N TRP A 12 -3.78 27.16 -16.98
CA TRP A 12 -4.00 28.10 -15.89
C TRP A 12 -2.68 28.78 -15.48
N ALA A 13 -2.79 30.00 -14.95
CA ALA A 13 -1.67 30.78 -14.43
C ALA A 13 -1.98 31.27 -13.00
N LEU A 14 -1.01 31.05 -12.11
CA LEU A 14 -0.79 31.58 -10.74
C LEU A 14 -1.12 30.67 -9.53
N PRO A 15 -0.27 30.66 -8.47
CA PRO A 15 -0.26 29.66 -7.42
C PRO A 15 -0.95 30.14 -6.12
N ILE A 16 -1.14 29.19 -5.19
CA ILE A 16 -1.66 29.30 -3.81
C ILE A 16 -3.10 28.81 -3.67
N LEU A 17 -3.26 27.49 -3.55
CA LEU A 17 -4.11 26.81 -2.58
C LEU A 17 -3.80 25.30 -2.67
N ALA A 18 -3.58 24.63 -1.54
CA ALA A 18 -3.60 23.16 -1.52
C ALA A 18 -5.03 22.71 -1.84
N ALA A 19 -5.26 22.22 -3.06
CA ALA A 19 -6.58 21.78 -3.49
C ALA A 19 -6.71 20.28 -3.29
N LEU A 20 -7.76 19.88 -2.58
CA LEU A 20 -8.31 18.53 -2.65
C LEU A 20 -9.08 18.44 -3.97
N MET A 21 -8.74 17.47 -4.82
CA MET A 21 -9.62 17.13 -5.93
C MET A 21 -10.73 16.21 -5.48
N PHE A 22 -11.95 16.45 -5.95
CA PHE A 22 -13.07 15.52 -5.79
C PHE A 22 -13.56 15.11 -7.18
N ALA A 23 -13.56 13.80 -7.46
CA ALA A 23 -14.29 13.25 -8.58
C ALA A 23 -15.64 12.74 -8.06
N SER A 24 -16.74 13.36 -8.47
CA SER A 24 -18.09 12.87 -8.16
C SER A 24 -18.67 12.17 -9.39
N LEU A 25 -19.06 10.92 -9.19
CA LEU A 25 -19.76 10.09 -10.18
C LEU A 25 -21.24 10.06 -9.79
N THR A 26 -22.13 10.37 -10.74
CA THR A 26 -23.57 10.09 -10.59
C THR A 26 -23.97 9.12 -11.69
N GLN A 27 -24.56 8.01 -11.28
CA GLN A 27 -25.01 6.97 -12.20
C GLN A 27 -26.33 7.36 -12.88
N GLN A 28 -26.43 7.04 -14.17
CA GLN A 28 -27.71 6.66 -14.78
C GLN A 28 -27.65 5.14 -15.03
N ALA A 29 -28.16 4.37 -14.07
CA ALA A 29 -28.38 2.92 -14.14
C ALA A 29 -27.22 2.06 -14.69
N GLY A 30 -26.32 1.62 -13.80
CA GLY A 30 -25.25 0.64 -14.09
C GLY A 30 -23.90 1.08 -13.51
N ALA A 31 -23.00 0.12 -13.23
CA ALA A 31 -21.66 0.40 -12.73
C ALA A 31 -20.87 1.24 -13.75
N ALA A 32 -20.40 2.41 -13.31
CA ALA A 32 -19.55 3.27 -14.12
C ALA A 32 -18.09 2.81 -13.99
N GLU A 33 -17.41 2.64 -15.11
CA GLU A 33 -15.98 2.32 -15.18
C GLU A 33 -15.23 3.59 -15.60
N VAL A 34 -14.36 4.10 -14.73
CA VAL A 34 -13.51 5.26 -15.02
C VAL A 34 -12.06 4.81 -15.12
N THR A 35 -11.47 4.93 -16.31
CA THR A 35 -10.05 4.70 -16.53
C THR A 35 -9.37 6.03 -16.73
N CYS A 36 -8.37 6.34 -15.91
CA CYS A 36 -7.58 7.57 -16.00
C CYS A 36 -6.11 7.24 -16.28
N THR A 37 -5.57 7.82 -17.35
CA THR A 37 -4.13 7.87 -17.61
C THR A 37 -3.60 9.21 -17.14
N MET A 38 -2.60 9.24 -16.24
CA MET A 38 -2.07 10.49 -15.68
C MET A 38 -0.57 10.63 -15.91
N ASN A 39 -0.14 11.64 -16.67
CA ASN A 39 1.27 11.97 -16.87
C ASN A 39 1.66 13.14 -15.96
N ALA A 40 2.51 12.93 -14.94
CA ALA A 40 3.17 14.05 -14.26
C ALA A 40 4.34 14.55 -15.11
N ILE A 41 4.18 15.77 -15.65
CA ILE A 41 5.18 16.49 -16.40
C ILE A 41 5.91 17.38 -15.37
N SER A 42 7.00 16.87 -14.80
CA SER A 42 8.02 17.63 -14.05
C SER A 42 7.59 18.36 -12.76
N GLY A 43 6.97 17.66 -11.79
CA GLY A 43 6.78 18.17 -10.41
C GLY A 43 5.86 19.38 -10.23
N VAL A 44 5.36 20.00 -11.32
CA VAL A 44 4.52 21.21 -11.31
C VAL A 44 3.25 21.05 -12.15
N GLN A 45 3.16 20.03 -13.02
CA GLN A 45 1.97 19.80 -13.85
C GLN A 45 1.65 18.31 -13.96
N VAL A 46 0.40 17.89 -13.74
CA VAL A 46 -0.08 16.54 -14.07
C VAL A 46 -1.14 16.67 -15.15
N SER A 47 -0.90 16.16 -16.35
CA SER A 47 -1.92 16.06 -17.39
C SER A 47 -2.45 14.64 -17.46
N GLY A 48 -3.76 14.43 -17.42
CA GLY A 48 -4.34 13.10 -17.54
C GLY A 48 -5.51 13.05 -18.50
N THR A 49 -5.74 11.89 -19.09
CA THR A 49 -6.93 11.58 -19.88
C THR A 49 -7.76 10.53 -19.17
N CYS A 50 -9.03 10.81 -18.87
CA CYS A 50 -9.96 9.81 -18.38
C CYS A 50 -11.01 9.45 -19.44
N SER A 51 -11.30 8.16 -19.54
CA SER A 51 -12.42 7.61 -20.29
C SER A 51 -13.43 7.02 -19.31
N VAL A 52 -14.71 7.26 -19.56
CA VAL A 52 -15.82 6.73 -18.77
C VAL A 52 -16.61 5.76 -19.64
N LYS A 53 -16.89 4.58 -19.13
CA LYS A 53 -17.76 3.59 -19.76
C LYS A 53 -18.96 3.34 -18.84
N ASN A 54 -20.17 3.28 -19.42
CA ASN A 54 -21.43 3.04 -18.70
C ASN A 54 -21.75 4.07 -17.58
N GLY A 55 -21.40 5.34 -17.78
CA GLY A 55 -21.72 6.40 -16.83
C GLY A 55 -21.32 7.79 -17.35
N THR A 56 -21.49 8.81 -16.50
CA THR A 56 -21.05 10.18 -16.76
C THR A 56 -20.24 10.68 -15.57
N VAL A 57 -19.06 11.24 -15.84
CA VAL A 57 -18.36 12.03 -14.81
C VAL A 57 -19.09 13.36 -14.68
N VAL A 58 -19.46 13.70 -13.44
CA VAL A 58 -20.34 14.82 -13.14
C VAL A 58 -19.54 16.07 -12.82
N ALA A 59 -18.38 15.87 -12.19
CA ALA A 59 -17.40 16.90 -11.97
C ALA A 59 -16.03 16.27 -11.66
N PHE A 60 -14.98 16.86 -12.23
CA PHE A 60 -13.65 16.89 -11.60
C PHE A 60 -13.55 18.25 -10.92
N VAL A 61 -13.63 18.29 -9.59
CA VAL A 61 -13.44 19.52 -8.85
C VAL A 61 -11.95 19.63 -8.55
N GLY A 62 -11.25 20.56 -9.19
CA GLY A 62 -9.92 21.04 -8.76
C GLY A 62 -10.02 22.50 -8.33
N SER A 63 -8.90 23.14 -7.97
CA SER A 63 -8.89 24.59 -7.69
C SER A 63 -9.31 25.38 -8.95
N GLY A 64 -10.60 25.71 -8.99
CA GLY A 64 -11.30 26.30 -10.12
C GLY A 64 -12.75 25.84 -10.09
N ALA A 65 -13.63 26.65 -9.49
CA ALA A 65 -15.03 26.28 -9.29
C ALA A 65 -15.76 26.08 -10.63
N GLY A 66 -16.30 24.87 -10.83
CA GLY A 66 -17.26 24.57 -11.89
C GLY A 66 -17.61 23.09 -11.93
N SER A 67 -18.89 22.75 -11.79
CA SER A 67 -19.41 21.45 -12.21
C SER A 67 -19.58 21.48 -13.73
N TYR A 68 -18.96 20.54 -14.43
CA TYR A 68 -19.09 20.41 -15.88
C TYR A 68 -19.76 19.08 -16.20
N PRO A 69 -21.04 19.08 -16.61
CA PRO A 69 -21.69 17.87 -17.10
C PRO A 69 -21.03 17.45 -18.42
N LEU A 70 -20.46 16.25 -18.47
CA LEU A 70 -19.72 15.77 -19.63
C LEU A 70 -20.29 14.44 -20.12
N ALA A 71 -21.15 14.50 -21.13
CA ALA A 71 -21.62 13.32 -21.84
C ALA A 71 -20.67 12.99 -23.00
N GLY A 72 -20.10 11.78 -23.00
CA GLY A 72 -19.54 11.14 -24.19
C GLY A 72 -18.16 11.61 -24.68
N THR A 73 -17.27 12.11 -23.83
CA THR A 73 -15.93 12.59 -24.23
C THR A 73 -14.77 11.94 -23.46
N ASN A 74 -13.63 11.78 -24.14
CA ASN A 74 -12.32 11.57 -23.52
C ASN A 74 -11.93 12.87 -22.79
N ILE A 75 -11.89 12.86 -21.46
CA ILE A 75 -11.63 14.05 -20.66
C ILE A 75 -10.12 14.17 -20.49
N THR A 76 -9.49 15.15 -21.12
CA THR A 76 -8.10 15.51 -20.78
C THR A 76 -8.14 16.59 -19.70
N TYR A 77 -7.77 16.29 -18.46
CA TYR A 77 -7.57 17.31 -17.43
C TYR A 77 -6.09 17.62 -17.25
N THR A 78 -5.79 18.83 -16.82
CA THR A 78 -4.45 19.24 -16.37
C THR A 78 -4.61 19.70 -14.93
N ILE A 79 -4.12 18.89 -14.01
CA ILE A 79 -4.02 19.19 -12.59
C ILE A 79 -2.79 20.08 -12.41
N ASP A 80 -2.98 21.20 -11.74
CA ASP A 80 -1.89 22.02 -11.23
C ASP A 80 -1.15 21.19 -10.15
N ALA A 81 0.10 20.79 -10.39
CA ALA A 81 0.84 19.96 -9.44
C ALA A 81 1.36 20.74 -8.23
N ASN A 82 0.94 21.98 -8.05
CA ASN A 82 0.96 22.60 -6.72
C ASN A 82 -0.07 21.96 -5.77
N THR A 83 -1.07 21.25 -6.31
CA THR A 83 -1.96 20.37 -5.54
C THR A 83 -1.25 19.03 -5.36
N LYS A 84 -0.65 18.84 -4.19
CA LYS A 84 0.29 17.73 -3.93
C LYS A 84 -0.36 16.37 -3.70
N SER A 85 -1.69 16.31 -3.59
CA SER A 85 -2.44 15.12 -3.22
C SER A 85 -3.76 15.04 -3.97
N ILE A 86 -4.13 13.85 -4.40
CA ILE A 86 -5.41 13.56 -5.06
C ILE A 86 -6.21 12.65 -4.15
N LEU A 87 -7.41 13.08 -3.78
CA LEU A 87 -8.39 12.27 -3.08
C LEU A 87 -9.39 11.69 -4.07
N PHE A 88 -9.57 10.38 -4.02
CA PHE A 88 -10.61 9.67 -4.75
C PHE A 88 -11.65 9.17 -3.76
N GLU A 89 -12.84 9.76 -3.83
CA GLU A 89 -14.03 9.32 -3.10
C GLU A 89 -15.06 8.80 -4.09
N CYS A 90 -15.32 7.49 -4.06
CA CYS A 90 -16.38 6.92 -4.89
C CYS A 90 -17.75 7.18 -4.24
N ALA A 91 -18.72 7.56 -5.07
CA ALA A 91 -20.08 7.87 -4.63
C ALA A 91 -20.94 6.62 -4.45
N SER A 92 -20.64 5.56 -5.20
CA SER A 92 -21.32 4.27 -5.13
C SER A 92 -20.35 3.14 -4.78
N GLU A 93 -20.87 2.15 -4.06
CA GLU A 93 -20.18 0.91 -3.77
C GLU A 93 -19.96 0.04 -5.03
N ASP A 94 -20.59 0.35 -6.17
CA ASP A 94 -20.40 -0.42 -7.42
C ASP A 94 -19.36 0.21 -8.37
N ASP A 95 -18.83 1.38 -8.04
CA ASP A 95 -17.94 2.12 -8.94
C ASP A 95 -16.55 1.48 -8.99
N VAL A 96 -15.99 1.41 -10.21
CA VAL A 96 -14.63 0.92 -10.46
C VAL A 96 -13.75 2.09 -10.88
N LEU A 97 -12.74 2.38 -10.07
CA LEU A 97 -11.72 3.39 -10.36
C LEU A 97 -10.41 2.72 -10.76
N THR A 98 -9.93 2.96 -11.98
CA THR A 98 -8.61 2.49 -12.42
C THR A 98 -7.70 3.68 -12.76
N ILE A 99 -6.56 3.74 -12.09
CA ILE A 99 -5.44 4.59 -12.47
C ILE A 99 -4.44 3.73 -13.21
N ASP A 100 -4.23 3.99 -14.50
CA ASP A 100 -3.31 3.21 -15.34
C ASP A 100 -2.20 4.10 -15.90
N SER A 101 -0.98 3.56 -15.91
CA SER A 101 0.18 4.14 -16.61
C SER A 101 0.53 5.55 -16.13
N ALA A 102 0.39 5.78 -14.82
CA ALA A 102 0.72 7.06 -14.23
C ALA A 102 2.20 7.14 -13.82
N VAL A 103 2.78 8.34 -13.89
CA VAL A 103 4.16 8.58 -13.43
C VAL A 103 4.16 9.77 -12.48
N TYR A 104 4.74 9.59 -11.30
CA TYR A 104 4.95 10.62 -10.27
C TYR A 104 6.44 10.70 -9.96
N SER A 105 7.01 11.90 -10.05
CA SER A 105 8.46 12.09 -9.86
C SER A 105 8.81 13.37 -9.11
N GLY A 106 9.80 13.29 -8.22
CA GLY A 106 10.52 14.44 -7.68
C GLY A 106 9.70 15.32 -6.76
N GLN A 107 8.70 14.75 -6.07
CA GLN A 107 7.80 15.50 -5.22
C GLN A 107 8.27 15.51 -3.77
N THR A 108 8.22 16.69 -3.14
CA THR A 108 8.38 16.83 -1.69
C THR A 108 7.06 17.22 -1.03
N ILE A 109 6.55 16.29 -0.24
CA ILE A 109 5.29 16.40 0.48
C ILE A 109 5.59 16.90 1.90
N ASN A 110 4.82 17.87 2.40
CA ASN A 110 4.93 18.31 3.79
C ASN A 110 4.36 17.23 4.72
N ASN A 111 4.79 17.18 5.98
CA ASN A 111 4.25 16.22 6.94
C ASN A 111 2.72 16.38 7.18
N CYS A 112 2.21 17.56 6.85
CA CYS A 112 0.81 17.95 6.90
C CYS A 112 -0.03 17.51 5.72
N ASP A 113 0.62 17.31 4.57
CA ASP A 113 -0.09 17.08 3.33
C ASP A 113 -0.60 15.63 3.32
N PRO A 114 -1.73 15.33 2.63
CA PRO A 114 -2.15 13.95 2.41
C PRO A 114 -1.11 13.17 1.58
N PRO A 115 -1.29 11.85 1.37
CA PRO A 115 -0.50 11.12 0.38
C PRO A 115 -0.82 11.60 -1.05
N LEU A 116 0.05 11.29 -2.02
CA LEU A 116 -0.16 11.66 -3.43
C LEU A 116 -1.49 11.13 -3.96
N LEU A 117 -1.83 9.89 -3.62
CA LEU A 117 -3.10 9.26 -3.95
C LEU A 117 -3.74 8.74 -2.68
N GLU A 118 -4.96 9.18 -2.42
CA GLU A 118 -5.77 8.70 -1.33
C GLU A 118 -7.07 8.13 -1.88
N PHE A 119 -7.34 6.85 -1.59
CA PHE A 119 -8.57 6.19 -1.98
C PHE A 119 -9.45 6.00 -0.75
N ARG A 120 -10.67 6.54 -0.79
CA ARG A 120 -11.70 6.40 0.24
C ARG A 120 -13.01 5.97 -0.40
N GLY A 121 -13.72 5.05 0.22
CA GLY A 121 -15.12 4.75 -0.16
C GLY A 121 -15.32 3.99 -1.47
N CYS A 122 -14.30 3.80 -2.32
CA CYS A 122 -14.39 2.95 -3.50
C CYS A 122 -14.46 1.49 -3.10
N SER A 123 -15.42 0.70 -3.59
CA SER A 123 -15.41 -0.76 -3.34
C SER A 123 -14.56 -1.54 -4.33
N ASN A 124 -14.15 -0.90 -5.44
CA ASN A 124 -13.20 -1.47 -6.39
C ASN A 124 -12.28 -0.36 -6.90
N ALA A 125 -11.04 -0.34 -6.45
CA ALA A 125 -10.03 0.58 -6.94
C ALA A 125 -8.80 -0.19 -7.43
N ALA A 126 -8.21 0.28 -8.53
CA ALA A 126 -7.07 -0.35 -9.17
C ALA A 126 -5.98 0.69 -9.50
N LEU A 127 -4.73 0.33 -9.21
CA LEU A 127 -3.54 1.07 -9.59
C LEU A 127 -2.65 0.20 -10.47
N VAL A 128 -2.56 0.52 -11.76
CA VAL A 128 -1.95 -0.33 -12.78
C VAL A 128 -0.80 0.41 -13.47
N ASN A 129 0.31 -0.29 -13.73
CA ASN A 129 1.47 0.24 -14.46
C ASN A 129 1.95 1.63 -13.97
N THR A 130 1.83 1.92 -12.68
CA THR A 130 2.11 3.26 -12.15
C THR A 130 3.50 3.32 -11.53
N THR A 131 4.24 4.41 -11.79
CA THR A 131 5.60 4.61 -11.28
C THR A 131 5.66 5.82 -10.34
N PHE A 132 6.26 5.63 -9.17
CA PHE A 132 6.60 6.68 -8.21
C PHE A 132 8.11 6.71 -8.03
N THR A 133 8.74 7.88 -8.23
CA THR A 133 10.20 8.03 -8.15
C THR A 133 10.58 9.29 -7.39
N ASP A 134 11.51 9.19 -6.45
CA ASP A 134 12.05 10.31 -5.69
C ASP A 134 10.96 11.13 -4.98
N ILE A 135 10.06 10.43 -4.28
CA ILE A 135 9.00 11.06 -3.50
C ILE A 135 9.44 11.14 -2.03
N THR A 136 9.53 12.35 -1.49
CA THR A 136 10.00 12.57 -0.13
C THR A 136 8.90 13.19 0.73
N ARG A 137 8.64 12.64 1.93
CA ARG A 137 7.83 13.31 2.96
C ARG A 137 8.74 13.96 3.98
N SER A 138 8.77 15.30 3.98
CA SER A 138 9.57 16.09 4.92
C SER A 138 9.03 16.01 6.35
N ASN A 139 9.89 16.26 7.35
CA ASN A 139 9.49 16.41 8.75
C ASN A 139 9.05 17.84 9.10
N ALA A 140 9.15 18.78 8.15
CA ALA A 140 8.69 20.14 8.36
C ALA A 140 7.18 20.11 8.59
N ALA A 141 6.71 20.66 9.71
CA ALA A 141 5.31 20.81 10.02
C ALA A 141 5.10 22.20 10.67
N PRO A 142 4.18 23.02 10.15
CA PRO A 142 3.70 24.21 10.87
C PRO A 142 3.13 23.83 12.24
N SER A 143 3.26 24.72 13.21
CA SER A 143 2.86 24.48 14.62
C SER A 143 1.38 24.18 14.84
N ASN A 144 0.53 24.47 13.85
CA ASN A 144 -0.93 24.35 13.92
C ASN A 144 -1.48 23.26 12.98
N CYS A 145 -0.63 22.39 12.46
CA CYS A 145 -1.03 21.40 11.49
C CYS A 145 -1.21 20.01 12.10
N GLN A 146 -2.27 19.31 11.68
CA GLN A 146 -2.44 17.89 11.95
C GLN A 146 -1.52 17.07 11.06
N LEU A 147 -0.63 16.29 11.66
CA LEU A 147 0.29 15.43 10.92
C LEU A 147 -0.48 14.31 10.21
N SER A 148 -0.15 14.08 8.95
CA SER A 148 -0.60 12.89 8.23
C SER A 148 0.09 11.66 8.79
N GLN A 149 -0.68 10.62 9.11
CA GLN A 149 -0.15 9.32 9.53
C GLN A 149 0.30 8.47 8.34
N TYR A 150 0.01 8.88 7.10
CA TYR A 150 0.28 8.07 5.92
C TYR A 150 1.65 8.39 5.31
N GLY A 151 2.24 7.40 4.65
CA GLY A 151 3.40 7.60 3.79
C GLY A 151 3.12 8.58 2.65
N PRO A 152 4.14 8.89 1.84
CA PRO A 152 4.03 9.88 0.80
C PRO A 152 3.16 9.45 -0.38
N CYS A 153 3.15 8.18 -0.77
CA CYS A 153 2.63 7.80 -2.10
C CYS A 153 1.13 7.45 -2.09
N VAL A 154 0.76 6.28 -1.59
CA VAL A 154 -0.62 5.77 -1.72
C VAL A 154 -1.20 5.41 -0.36
N ALA A 155 -2.39 5.92 -0.05
CA ALA A 155 -3.20 5.43 1.06
C ALA A 155 -4.57 4.93 0.58
N VAL A 156 -4.99 3.82 1.18
CA VAL A 156 -6.19 3.07 0.86
C VAL A 156 -6.93 2.92 2.19
N ILE A 157 -7.98 3.72 2.39
CA ILE A 157 -8.65 3.88 3.68
C ILE A 157 -10.12 3.48 3.55
N GLY A 158 -10.54 2.48 4.34
CA GLY A 158 -11.94 2.10 4.45
C GLY A 158 -12.77 3.26 5.02
N GLY A 159 -13.94 3.51 4.45
CA GLY A 159 -14.82 4.61 4.88
C GLY A 159 -15.82 4.18 5.94
N VAL A 160 -16.20 5.10 6.83
CA VAL A 160 -17.22 4.89 7.89
C VAL A 160 -18.60 4.47 7.36
N ASN A 161 -18.90 4.84 6.11
CA ASN A 161 -20.18 4.53 5.46
C ASN A 161 -20.10 3.29 4.56
N GLN A 162 -18.95 2.61 4.49
CA GLN A 162 -18.81 1.40 3.67
C GLN A 162 -19.40 0.19 4.40
N THR A 163 -20.44 -0.36 3.82
CA THR A 163 -21.14 -1.54 4.35
C THR A 163 -20.72 -2.82 3.64
N GLN A 164 -20.28 -2.71 2.38
CA GLN A 164 -19.82 -3.83 1.57
C GLN A 164 -18.32 -4.09 1.68
N ASP A 165 -17.93 -5.29 1.26
CA ASP A 165 -16.53 -5.68 1.12
C ASP A 165 -15.83 -4.85 0.05
N TRP A 166 -14.59 -4.46 0.33
CA TRP A 166 -13.76 -3.63 -0.52
C TRP A 166 -12.55 -4.40 -1.03
N MET A 167 -12.29 -4.27 -2.33
CA MET A 167 -11.03 -4.67 -2.95
C MET A 167 -10.24 -3.48 -3.53
N PHE A 168 -8.99 -3.34 -3.11
CA PHE A 168 -7.97 -2.55 -3.82
C PHE A 168 -7.00 -3.48 -4.53
N SER A 169 -6.68 -3.18 -5.78
CA SER A 169 -5.68 -3.93 -6.55
C SER A 169 -4.58 -3.00 -7.03
N MET A 170 -3.33 -3.47 -6.95
CA MET A 170 -2.18 -2.80 -7.50
C MET A 170 -1.40 -3.78 -8.35
N SER A 171 -1.17 -3.46 -9.62
CA SER A 171 -0.46 -4.35 -10.52
C SER A 171 0.61 -3.64 -11.33
N LYS A 172 1.80 -4.24 -11.43
CA LYS A 172 2.92 -3.73 -12.22
C LYS A 172 3.35 -2.29 -11.87
N SER A 173 3.10 -1.88 -10.63
CA SER A 173 3.48 -0.55 -10.14
C SER A 173 4.87 -0.58 -9.50
N THR A 174 5.61 0.51 -9.67
CA THR A 174 6.99 0.65 -9.19
C THR A 174 7.12 1.85 -8.26
N PHE A 175 7.77 1.65 -7.12
CA PHE A 175 8.11 2.69 -6.15
C PHE A 175 9.62 2.71 -6.00
N THR A 176 10.25 3.85 -6.20
CA THR A 176 11.70 4.02 -6.12
C THR A 176 12.04 5.27 -5.34
N SER A 177 12.94 5.17 -4.35
CA SER A 177 13.40 6.31 -3.54
C SER A 177 12.24 7.06 -2.88
N VAL A 178 11.40 6.31 -2.18
CA VAL A 178 10.24 6.87 -1.48
C VAL A 178 10.56 7.00 0.00
N ILE A 179 10.92 8.20 0.44
CA ILE A 179 11.58 8.40 1.74
C ILE A 179 10.74 9.26 2.67
N VAL A 180 10.52 8.73 3.86
CA VAL A 180 10.01 9.46 5.01
C VAL A 180 11.18 9.84 5.91
N SER A 181 11.36 11.14 6.20
CA SER A 181 12.53 11.63 6.94
C SER A 181 12.51 11.34 8.45
N SER A 182 11.47 10.69 8.99
CA SER A 182 11.44 10.17 10.36
C SER A 182 11.47 8.65 10.30
N LEU A 183 12.33 8.05 11.13
CA LEU A 183 12.39 6.61 11.45
C LEU A 183 12.42 6.40 12.97
N GLN A 184 12.05 7.44 13.72
CA GLN A 184 11.98 7.39 15.18
C GLN A 184 10.51 7.24 15.58
N PRO A 185 10.21 6.47 16.65
CA PRO A 185 8.88 6.41 17.23
C PRO A 185 8.54 7.77 17.85
N SER A 186 8.15 8.73 17.01
CA SER A 186 7.42 9.91 17.45
C SER A 186 6.01 9.48 17.88
N ALA A 187 5.28 10.35 18.56
CA ALA A 187 3.90 10.06 19.00
C ALA A 187 2.95 9.63 17.85
N ILE A 188 3.32 9.85 16.59
CA ILE A 188 2.56 9.45 15.41
C ILE A 188 3.50 8.64 14.51
N SER A 189 3.33 7.32 14.50
CA SER A 189 4.06 6.45 13.59
C SER A 189 3.48 6.57 12.17
N ARG A 190 4.33 6.83 11.18
CA ARG A 190 3.91 6.90 9.79
C ARG A 190 3.82 5.52 9.14
N LEU A 191 2.83 5.35 8.28
CA LEU A 191 2.41 4.06 7.75
C LEU A 191 2.74 3.93 6.27
N GLY A 192 3.51 2.90 5.89
CA GLY A 192 3.66 2.44 4.51
C GLY A 192 4.44 3.40 3.62
N GLY A 193 5.72 3.12 3.34
CA GLY A 193 6.52 4.01 2.50
C GLY A 193 5.93 4.21 1.10
N GLY A 194 5.54 3.12 0.43
CA GLY A 194 4.83 3.17 -0.86
C GLY A 194 3.31 3.08 -0.71
N LEU A 195 2.82 2.14 0.10
CA LEU A 195 1.40 1.83 0.23
C LEU A 195 0.99 1.66 1.69
N ALA A 196 -0.02 2.41 2.11
CA ALA A 196 -0.72 2.21 3.39
C ALA A 196 -2.15 1.74 3.15
N VAL A 197 -2.56 0.64 3.78
CA VAL A 197 -3.93 0.12 3.73
C VAL A 197 -4.50 0.06 5.14
N LEU A 198 -5.61 0.74 5.36
CA LEU A 198 -6.25 0.78 6.67
C LEU A 198 -7.73 0.48 6.54
N LYS A 199 -8.22 -0.45 7.34
CA LYS A 199 -9.64 -0.55 7.62
C LYS A 199 -9.99 0.44 8.74
N HIS A 200 -10.55 1.59 8.38
CA HIS A 200 -10.97 2.60 9.35
C HIS A 200 -12.49 2.58 9.50
N GLU A 201 -12.98 1.99 10.60
CA GLU A 201 -14.40 1.97 10.99
C GLU A 201 -15.38 1.35 9.97
N SER A 202 -14.91 0.82 8.84
CA SER A 202 -15.78 0.18 7.85
C SER A 202 -16.38 -1.11 8.40
N VAL A 203 -17.61 -1.43 7.98
CA VAL A 203 -18.24 -2.70 8.37
C VAL A 203 -17.68 -3.84 7.53
N GLY A 204 -17.62 -3.64 6.21
CA GLY A 204 -17.15 -4.63 5.24
C GLY A 204 -15.67 -5.01 5.40
N ALA A 205 -15.30 -6.14 4.81
CA ALA A 205 -13.92 -6.56 4.72
C ALA A 205 -13.12 -5.60 3.83
N VAL A 206 -11.84 -5.39 4.14
CA VAL A 206 -10.90 -4.68 3.25
C VAL A 206 -9.86 -5.67 2.78
N GLN A 207 -9.74 -5.84 1.47
CA GLN A 207 -8.75 -6.68 0.83
C GLN A 207 -7.88 -5.84 -0.11
N THR A 208 -6.58 -6.06 -0.05
CA THR A 208 -5.61 -5.48 -0.98
C THR A 208 -4.84 -6.57 -1.69
N ILE A 209 -4.72 -6.46 -3.00
CA ILE A 209 -3.92 -7.36 -3.84
C ILE A 209 -2.82 -6.55 -4.53
N VAL A 210 -1.56 -6.92 -4.31
CA VAL A 210 -0.38 -6.35 -4.96
C VAL A 210 0.26 -7.41 -5.84
N THR A 211 0.50 -7.13 -7.12
CA THR A 211 1.01 -8.13 -8.08
C THR A 211 2.01 -7.56 -9.08
N GLY A 212 3.14 -8.23 -9.29
CA GLY A 212 4.04 -7.93 -10.41
C GLY A 212 4.77 -6.57 -10.32
N GLY A 213 4.85 -5.97 -9.13
CA GLY A 213 5.43 -4.64 -8.91
C GLY A 213 6.82 -4.65 -8.30
N SER A 214 7.35 -3.46 -8.00
CA SER A 214 8.60 -3.32 -7.25
C SER A 214 8.61 -2.16 -6.25
N PHE A 215 9.26 -2.37 -5.12
CA PHE A 215 9.52 -1.36 -4.08
C PHE A 215 11.01 -1.31 -3.80
N THR A 216 11.65 -0.24 -4.22
CA THR A 216 13.08 -0.03 -4.09
C THR A 216 13.33 1.21 -3.26
N THR A 217 14.20 1.09 -2.25
CA THR A 217 14.65 2.20 -1.40
C THR A 217 13.50 2.98 -0.78
N THR A 218 12.44 2.28 -0.35
CA THR A 218 11.32 2.91 0.35
C THR A 218 11.57 2.90 1.86
N SER A 219 11.16 3.97 2.56
CA SER A 219 11.44 4.14 3.98
C SER A 219 10.26 4.79 4.70
N CYS A 220 9.80 4.18 5.79
CA CYS A 220 8.70 4.68 6.64
C CYS A 220 8.84 4.18 8.08
N ASP A 221 8.14 4.75 9.06
CA ASP A 221 8.23 4.23 10.45
C ASP A 221 7.73 2.78 10.51
N LEU A 222 6.56 2.50 9.93
CA LEU A 222 5.93 1.18 9.94
C LEU A 222 5.70 0.69 8.51
N GLY A 223 6.23 -0.49 8.16
CA GLY A 223 6.11 -1.04 6.82
C GLY A 223 6.87 -0.21 5.80
N GLY A 224 8.17 -0.44 5.67
CA GLY A 224 9.05 0.42 4.88
C GLY A 224 8.60 0.57 3.42
N ALA A 225 7.92 -0.45 2.88
CA ALA A 225 7.21 -0.41 1.60
C ALA A 225 5.69 -0.42 1.78
N ILE A 226 5.15 -1.43 2.47
CA ILE A 226 3.71 -1.64 2.63
C ILE A 226 3.38 -1.73 4.12
N HIS A 227 2.36 -0.99 4.53
CA HIS A 227 1.75 -1.14 5.85
C HIS A 227 0.27 -1.49 5.70
N THR A 228 -0.20 -2.45 6.48
CA THR A 228 -1.62 -2.77 6.57
C THR A 228 -2.10 -2.89 8.00
N THR A 229 -3.24 -2.26 8.32
CA THR A 229 -3.93 -2.42 9.61
C THR A 229 -5.38 -2.83 9.36
N ASP A 230 -5.80 -3.93 9.97
CA ASP A 230 -7.17 -4.49 9.95
C ASP A 230 -7.71 -4.78 8.54
N ALA A 231 -6.81 -4.98 7.58
CA ALA A 231 -7.08 -5.31 6.19
C ALA A 231 -6.33 -6.58 5.78
N SER A 232 -6.92 -7.40 4.91
CA SER A 232 -6.23 -8.55 4.33
C SER A 232 -5.31 -8.08 3.19
N LEU A 233 -4.11 -8.64 3.12
CA LEU A 233 -3.09 -8.31 2.13
C LEU A 233 -2.65 -9.56 1.37
N LYS A 234 -2.71 -9.50 0.05
CA LYS A 234 -2.14 -10.49 -0.86
C LYS A 234 -1.04 -9.87 -1.71
N VAL A 235 0.19 -10.37 -1.63
CA VAL A 235 1.34 -9.89 -2.38
C VAL A 235 1.88 -11.03 -3.24
N LEU A 236 1.93 -10.81 -4.55
CA LEU A 236 2.31 -11.80 -5.55
C LEU A 236 3.40 -11.26 -6.46
N ASP A 237 4.37 -12.07 -6.85
CA ASP A 237 5.29 -11.76 -7.96
C ASP A 237 5.95 -10.38 -7.82
N THR A 238 6.26 -9.95 -6.59
CA THR A 238 6.68 -8.58 -6.27
C THR A 238 8.10 -8.56 -5.72
N THR A 239 8.89 -7.58 -6.14
CA THR A 239 10.28 -7.41 -5.70
C THR A 239 10.41 -6.27 -4.70
N PHE A 240 11.08 -6.52 -3.60
CA PHE A 240 11.42 -5.56 -2.55
C PHE A 240 12.94 -5.46 -2.44
N THR A 241 13.49 -4.24 -2.52
CA THR A 241 14.93 -4.00 -2.49
C THR A 241 15.28 -2.81 -1.59
N THR A 242 16.05 -3.07 -0.53
CA THR A 242 16.64 -2.03 0.32
C THR A 242 15.60 -1.10 0.98
N ASN A 243 14.48 -1.66 1.44
CA ASN A 243 13.48 -0.90 2.17
C ASN A 243 13.82 -0.89 3.67
N THR A 244 13.48 0.21 4.34
CA THR A 244 13.84 0.43 5.75
C THR A 244 12.63 0.87 6.58
N ALA A 245 12.51 0.33 7.80
CA ALA A 245 11.49 0.75 8.76
C ALA A 245 11.90 0.60 10.24
N VAL A 246 11.03 1.00 11.16
CA VAL A 246 11.10 0.56 12.56
C VAL A 246 10.66 -0.89 12.66
N ASP A 247 9.49 -1.21 12.10
CA ASP A 247 8.93 -2.57 12.04
C ASP A 247 8.54 -2.92 10.60
N GLY A 248 8.90 -4.13 10.17
CA GLY A 248 8.57 -4.62 8.83
C GLY A 248 9.33 -3.83 7.77
N GLY A 249 10.63 -4.12 7.61
CA GLY A 249 11.50 -3.31 6.73
C GLY A 249 10.95 -3.15 5.31
N SER A 250 10.22 -4.15 4.81
CA SER A 250 9.31 -3.99 3.66
C SER A 250 7.84 -3.97 4.07
N ILE A 251 7.36 -5.02 4.74
CA ILE A 251 5.93 -5.18 5.01
C ILE A 251 5.70 -5.19 6.52
N GLN A 252 4.81 -4.34 7.00
CA GLN A 252 4.19 -4.52 8.30
C GLN A 252 2.71 -4.87 8.12
N PHE A 253 2.32 -6.02 8.65
CA PHE A 253 0.94 -6.48 8.67
C PHE A 253 0.43 -6.49 10.11
N LYS A 254 -0.72 -5.85 10.36
CA LYS A 254 -1.31 -5.74 11.68
C LYS A 254 -2.80 -6.08 11.63
N ASP A 255 -3.21 -7.05 12.43
CA ASP A 255 -4.60 -7.37 12.74
C ASP A 255 -4.83 -7.04 14.21
N THR A 256 -5.57 -5.96 14.47
CA THR A 256 -5.92 -5.50 15.81
C THR A 256 -7.27 -6.02 16.25
N THR A 257 -8.04 -6.65 15.36
CA THR A 257 -9.28 -7.28 15.75
C THR A 257 -8.99 -8.43 16.71
N ALA A 258 -9.19 -8.16 18.00
CA ALA A 258 -9.27 -9.20 19.01
C ALA A 258 -10.27 -10.25 18.51
N ALA A 259 -9.97 -11.53 18.74
CA ALA A 259 -10.80 -12.67 18.33
C ALA A 259 -12.15 -12.72 19.08
N ALA A 260 -12.89 -11.60 19.13
CA ALA A 260 -14.29 -11.57 19.49
C ALA A 260 -15.02 -12.53 18.55
N ALA A 261 -15.87 -13.39 19.12
CA ALA A 261 -16.56 -14.42 18.38
C ALA A 261 -17.32 -13.82 17.19
N GLY A 262 -16.91 -14.16 15.97
CA GLY A 262 -17.49 -13.67 14.72
C GLY A 262 -16.71 -12.56 14.01
N ALA A 263 -15.63 -12.03 14.59
CA ALA A 263 -14.73 -11.12 13.87
C ALA A 263 -13.99 -11.87 12.75
N GLN A 264 -13.99 -11.30 11.55
CA GLN A 264 -13.24 -11.86 10.42
C GLN A 264 -11.74 -11.67 10.64
N VAL A 265 -11.02 -12.77 10.86
CA VAL A 265 -9.55 -12.81 10.93
C VAL A 265 -8.95 -12.33 9.61
N LYS A 266 -8.00 -11.40 9.66
CA LYS A 266 -7.35 -10.86 8.46
C LYS A 266 -6.23 -11.78 7.99
N GLN A 267 -5.95 -11.75 6.69
CA GLN A 267 -4.98 -12.66 6.08
C GLN A 267 -3.83 -11.88 5.44
N LEU A 268 -2.59 -12.29 5.74
CA LEU A 268 -1.40 -11.96 4.98
C LEU A 268 -1.04 -13.15 4.10
N PHE A 269 -1.00 -12.93 2.78
CA PHE A 269 -0.59 -13.91 1.79
C PHE A 269 0.56 -13.36 0.97
N VAL A 270 1.72 -14.02 1.00
CA VAL A 270 2.93 -13.62 0.25
C VAL A 270 3.39 -14.80 -0.59
N GLN A 271 3.51 -14.61 -1.90
CA GLN A 271 3.88 -15.69 -2.80
C GLN A 271 4.75 -15.21 -3.97
N ARG A 272 5.79 -15.99 -4.32
CA ARG A 272 6.68 -15.69 -5.46
C ARG A 272 7.29 -14.28 -5.38
N CYS A 273 7.58 -13.84 -4.17
CA CYS A 273 8.19 -12.53 -3.94
C CYS A 273 9.71 -12.65 -3.76
N THR A 274 10.40 -11.53 -3.87
CA THR A 274 11.84 -11.44 -3.59
C THR A 274 12.10 -10.27 -2.66
N PHE A 275 12.75 -10.54 -1.52
CA PHE A 275 13.15 -9.54 -0.53
C PHE A 275 14.67 -9.49 -0.45
N THR A 276 15.28 -8.37 -0.84
CA THR A 276 16.74 -8.20 -0.84
C THR A 276 17.16 -7.01 0.02
N THR A 277 18.05 -7.23 1.00
CA THR A 277 18.68 -6.18 1.83
C THR A 277 17.70 -5.33 2.63
N GLN A 278 16.67 -5.95 3.18
CA GLN A 278 15.65 -5.26 3.96
C GLN A 278 16.12 -4.98 5.38
N LYS A 279 15.74 -3.83 5.96
CA LYS A 279 16.15 -3.45 7.31
C LYS A 279 14.98 -2.96 8.14
N ALA A 280 14.78 -3.55 9.31
CA ALA A 280 13.96 -2.99 10.37
C ALA A 280 14.84 -2.64 11.58
N ASN A 281 14.44 -1.66 12.39
CA ASN A 281 15.15 -1.36 13.64
C ASN A 281 14.77 -2.36 14.74
N LEU A 282 13.49 -2.73 14.82
CA LEU A 282 12.96 -3.58 15.88
C LEU A 282 12.57 -4.95 15.32
N ASN A 283 11.44 -5.07 14.63
CA ASN A 283 10.89 -6.37 14.28
C ASN A 283 10.82 -6.59 12.77
N GLY A 284 11.15 -7.80 12.32
CA GLY A 284 10.82 -8.28 10.98
C GLY A 284 11.59 -7.54 9.89
N GLY A 285 12.86 -7.90 9.68
CA GLY A 285 13.71 -7.09 8.80
C GLY A 285 13.17 -7.01 7.38
N SER A 286 12.46 -8.03 6.89
CA SER A 286 11.62 -7.95 5.69
C SER A 286 10.13 -7.79 6.04
N ILE A 287 9.59 -8.67 6.89
CA ILE A 287 8.16 -8.71 7.22
C ILE A 287 7.97 -8.77 8.73
N ALA A 288 7.13 -7.89 9.27
CA ALA A 288 6.64 -7.99 10.66
C ALA A 288 5.13 -8.21 10.65
N VAL A 289 4.67 -9.20 11.42
CA VAL A 289 3.26 -9.58 11.52
C VAL A 289 2.79 -9.50 12.97
N TYR A 290 1.76 -8.70 13.21
CA TYR A 290 1.09 -8.53 14.49
C TYR A 290 -0.36 -9.03 14.39
N GLY A 291 -0.58 -10.33 14.59
CA GLY A 291 -1.91 -10.97 14.49
C GLY A 291 -2.31 -11.41 13.07
N GLY A 292 -3.55 -11.90 12.95
CA GLY A 292 -4.13 -12.41 11.69
C GLY A 292 -3.56 -13.77 11.27
N ASN A 293 -3.97 -14.28 10.11
CA ASN A 293 -3.44 -15.52 9.53
C ASN A 293 -2.39 -15.22 8.47
N VAL A 294 -1.29 -15.97 8.47
CA VAL A 294 -0.13 -15.73 7.60
C VAL A 294 0.13 -16.94 6.71
N THR A 295 0.36 -16.68 5.42
CA THR A 295 0.80 -17.67 4.44
C THR A 295 1.92 -17.08 3.59
N ILE A 296 3.09 -17.70 3.59
CA ILE A 296 4.29 -17.25 2.88
C ILE A 296 4.91 -18.44 2.15
N PHE A 297 4.96 -18.42 0.82
CA PHE A 297 5.54 -19.54 0.09
C PHE A 297 6.15 -19.18 -1.24
N ASP A 298 7.02 -20.06 -1.73
CA ASP A 298 7.79 -19.87 -2.96
C ASP A 298 8.49 -18.49 -3.01
N THR A 299 8.98 -18.00 -1.87
CA THR A 299 9.51 -16.64 -1.71
C THR A 299 10.98 -16.65 -1.31
N ASP A 300 11.74 -15.71 -1.87
CA ASP A 300 13.17 -15.56 -1.64
C ASP A 300 13.46 -14.40 -0.66
N PHE A 301 14.15 -14.68 0.44
CA PHE A 301 14.63 -13.71 1.41
C PHE A 301 16.15 -13.68 1.43
N THR A 302 16.74 -12.50 1.20
CA THR A 302 18.19 -12.31 1.18
C THR A 302 18.57 -11.08 2.00
N PHE A 303 19.41 -11.25 3.02
CA PHE A 303 19.95 -10.15 3.85
C PHE A 303 18.88 -9.29 4.56
N GLY A 304 17.87 -9.89 5.16
CA GLY A 304 17.01 -9.19 6.11
C GLY A 304 17.74 -8.92 7.43
N ARG A 305 17.54 -7.76 8.04
CA ARG A 305 18.11 -7.39 9.36
C ARG A 305 17.07 -6.74 10.26
N ALA A 306 16.94 -7.22 11.49
CA ALA A 306 16.15 -6.60 12.55
C ALA A 306 16.70 -6.97 13.93
N THR A 307 16.22 -6.33 15.00
CA THR A 307 16.53 -6.78 16.36
C THR A 307 15.86 -8.12 16.64
N GLU A 308 14.61 -8.30 16.20
CA GLU A 308 13.84 -9.54 16.31
C GLU A 308 13.34 -9.96 14.93
N GLY A 309 13.58 -11.22 14.54
CA GLY A 309 13.11 -11.75 13.26
C GLY A 309 13.78 -11.08 12.07
N ASP A 310 15.05 -11.39 11.87
CA ASP A 310 15.90 -10.78 10.84
C ASP A 310 15.25 -10.71 9.45
N CYS A 311 14.56 -11.76 9.00
CA CYS A 311 13.76 -11.69 7.78
C CYS A 311 12.27 -11.57 8.11
N VAL A 312 11.72 -12.45 8.94
CA VAL A 312 10.30 -12.43 9.31
C VAL A 312 10.15 -12.45 10.82
N TYR A 313 9.25 -11.61 11.33
CA TYR A 313 8.80 -11.60 12.71
C TYR A 313 7.30 -11.89 12.78
N LEU A 314 6.91 -12.80 13.68
CA LEU A 314 5.53 -13.16 13.95
C LEU A 314 5.24 -12.94 15.44
N ASP A 315 4.32 -12.05 15.78
CA ASP A 315 4.00 -11.68 17.18
C ASP A 315 3.18 -12.76 17.93
N SER A 316 2.53 -13.69 17.22
CA SER A 316 1.64 -14.68 17.83
C SER A 316 1.68 -16.04 17.12
N CYS A 317 1.66 -17.13 17.87
CA CYS A 317 1.64 -18.50 17.32
C CYS A 317 0.32 -18.85 16.66
N ALA A 318 -0.79 -18.22 17.06
CA ALA A 318 -2.09 -18.44 16.44
C ALA A 318 -2.13 -17.94 15.00
N SER A 319 -1.14 -17.13 14.59
CA SER A 319 -1.12 -16.50 13.28
C SER A 319 -0.68 -17.39 12.12
N TYR A 320 -0.17 -18.59 12.38
CA TYR A 320 0.29 -19.46 11.30
C TYR A 320 0.24 -20.94 11.67
N HIS A 321 0.11 -21.76 10.64
CA HIS A 321 0.36 -23.19 10.65
C HIS A 321 1.63 -23.50 9.85
N LYS A 322 2.33 -24.58 10.21
CA LYS A 322 3.61 -24.97 9.59
C LYS A 322 3.54 -25.22 8.08
N ASP A 323 2.35 -25.56 7.58
CA ASP A 323 2.03 -25.80 6.18
C ASP A 323 1.74 -24.51 5.40
N GLN A 324 1.72 -23.36 6.09
CA GLN A 324 1.48 -22.05 5.48
C GLN A 324 2.77 -21.27 5.20
N ILE A 325 3.90 -21.65 5.80
CA ILE A 325 5.23 -21.07 5.51
C ILE A 325 6.13 -22.14 4.90
N VAL A 326 6.08 -22.29 3.57
CA VAL A 326 6.64 -23.45 2.87
C VAL A 326 7.40 -23.05 1.59
N ASN A 327 8.35 -23.87 1.13
CA ASN A 327 9.09 -23.64 -0.11
C ASN A 327 9.78 -22.26 -0.24
N ASN A 328 10.20 -21.66 0.88
CA ASN A 328 10.92 -20.39 0.85
C ASN A 328 12.43 -20.60 0.87
N LYS A 329 13.16 -19.65 0.29
CA LYS A 329 14.63 -19.61 0.32
C LYS A 329 15.11 -18.52 1.26
N TRP A 330 15.94 -18.88 2.23
CA TRP A 330 16.44 -17.97 3.26
C TRP A 330 17.95 -17.87 3.17
N THR A 331 18.44 -16.69 2.76
CA THR A 331 19.86 -16.43 2.54
C THR A 331 20.32 -15.28 3.43
N ASN A 332 21.26 -15.56 4.35
CA ASN A 332 21.83 -14.56 5.25
C ASN A 332 20.78 -13.78 6.05
N CYS A 333 19.74 -14.45 6.54
CA CYS A 333 18.74 -13.92 7.47
C CYS A 333 19.14 -14.05 8.95
N SER A 334 20.44 -14.23 9.26
CA SER A 334 21.12 -14.26 10.58
C SER A 334 20.51 -15.10 11.75
N PRO A 335 21.36 -15.71 12.61
CA PRO A 335 20.94 -16.79 13.51
C PRO A 335 20.60 -16.38 14.96
N GLU A 336 20.55 -15.09 15.34
CA GLU A 336 20.55 -14.75 16.77
C GLU A 336 19.24 -15.08 17.53
N PHE A 337 18.12 -15.32 16.83
CA PHE A 337 16.85 -15.75 17.45
C PHE A 337 16.19 -16.90 16.65
N THR A 338 16.57 -18.15 16.95
CA THR A 338 16.22 -19.34 16.13
C THR A 338 15.06 -20.20 16.64
N THR A 339 14.01 -19.64 17.24
CA THR A 339 12.94 -20.46 17.83
C THR A 339 12.11 -21.26 16.82
N LEU A 340 12.21 -20.98 15.51
CA LEU A 340 11.31 -21.50 14.48
C LEU A 340 11.98 -22.16 13.27
N CYS A 341 13.28 -22.48 13.37
CA CYS A 341 14.02 -23.00 12.24
C CYS A 341 14.06 -24.52 12.19
N CYS A 342 13.13 -25.08 11.43
CA CYS A 342 13.13 -26.49 11.09
C CYS A 342 13.10 -26.63 9.56
N PRO A 343 14.03 -27.38 8.95
CA PRO A 343 13.99 -27.72 7.53
C PRO A 343 12.84 -28.71 7.29
N ALA A 344 11.61 -28.22 7.37
CA ALA A 344 10.41 -28.93 7.01
C ALA A 344 9.74 -28.22 5.82
N ASN A 345 8.96 -28.98 5.05
CA ASN A 345 8.05 -28.47 4.01
C ASN A 345 8.75 -27.67 2.89
N GLY A 346 9.89 -28.16 2.40
CA GLY A 346 10.56 -27.61 1.21
C GLY A 346 11.28 -26.26 1.41
N ASN A 347 11.29 -25.70 2.62
CA ASN A 347 12.08 -24.50 2.92
C ASN A 347 13.59 -24.80 2.86
N VAL A 348 14.34 -23.95 2.15
CA VAL A 348 15.80 -24.04 2.02
C VAL A 348 16.45 -22.97 2.87
N TRP A 349 17.12 -23.38 3.95
CA TRP A 349 17.74 -22.48 4.92
C TRP A 349 19.26 -22.48 4.76
N SER A 350 19.88 -21.36 4.40
CA SER A 350 21.32 -21.16 4.63
C SER A 350 21.58 -20.59 6.04
N SER A 351 20.58 -19.92 6.61
CA SER A 351 20.53 -19.43 7.98
C SER A 351 19.07 -19.40 8.44
N CYS A 352 18.82 -19.54 9.73
CA CYS A 352 17.51 -19.21 10.30
C CYS A 352 17.16 -17.74 10.00
N GLY A 353 15.87 -17.39 9.95
CA GLY A 353 15.45 -16.02 9.61
C GLY A 353 14.06 -15.61 10.08
N ILE A 354 13.37 -16.50 10.80
CA ILE A 354 12.04 -16.26 11.37
C ILE A 354 12.16 -16.24 12.89
N ALA A 355 11.64 -15.18 13.52
CA ALA A 355 11.42 -15.15 14.96
C ALA A 355 9.92 -15.07 15.29
N GLY A 356 9.55 -15.58 16.45
CA GLY A 356 8.21 -15.43 17.04
C GLY A 356 8.21 -15.81 18.52
N PRO A 357 7.08 -15.65 19.23
CA PRO A 357 7.01 -15.84 20.66
C PRO A 357 7.46 -17.24 21.08
N ALA A 358 8.10 -17.32 22.24
CA ALA A 358 8.69 -18.55 22.76
C ALA A 358 7.68 -19.70 22.89
N GLU A 359 6.40 -19.39 23.09
CA GLU A 359 5.30 -20.35 23.14
C GLU A 359 5.17 -21.19 21.86
N CYS A 360 5.62 -20.65 20.71
CA CYS A 360 5.59 -21.37 19.43
C CYS A 360 6.63 -22.49 19.39
N SER A 361 7.72 -22.35 20.17
CA SER A 361 8.79 -23.36 20.23
C SER A 361 8.37 -24.60 21.02
N ALA A 362 7.49 -24.46 22.02
CA ALA A 362 6.99 -25.57 22.83
C ALA A 362 5.94 -26.43 22.11
N ALA A 363 5.27 -25.87 21.10
CA ALA A 363 4.27 -26.56 20.29
C ALA A 363 4.87 -27.41 19.16
N VAL A 364 6.18 -27.28 18.87
CA VAL A 364 6.86 -28.13 17.89
C VAL A 364 7.42 -29.34 18.62
N PRO A 365 6.80 -30.54 18.49
CA PRO A 365 7.37 -31.73 19.11
C PRO A 365 8.81 -31.94 18.60
N PRO A 366 9.78 -32.26 19.48
CA PRO A 366 11.20 -32.40 19.15
C PRO A 366 11.49 -33.33 17.97
N ALA A 367 10.57 -34.24 17.65
CA ALA A 367 10.68 -35.19 16.55
C ALA A 367 10.63 -34.56 15.14
N LEU A 368 10.22 -33.29 14.98
CA LEU A 368 10.05 -32.65 13.67
C LEU A 368 11.20 -31.74 13.23
N CYS A 369 12.18 -31.53 14.11
CA CYS A 369 13.41 -30.83 13.78
C CYS A 369 14.53 -31.84 14.01
N PRO A 370 14.87 -32.68 13.00
CA PRO A 370 15.91 -33.68 13.17
C PRO A 370 17.16 -32.96 13.66
N ALA A 371 17.68 -33.40 14.82
CA ALA A 371 18.92 -32.88 15.37
C ALA A 371 19.98 -32.93 14.24
N GLN A 372 20.60 -31.78 13.97
CA GLN A 372 21.71 -31.70 13.02
C GLN A 372 22.92 -32.48 13.54
#